data_AF-A0AA94XUB6-F1
#
_entry.id   AF-A0AA94XUB6-F1
#
_cell.length_a   1.000
_cell.length_b   1.000
_cell.length_c   1.000
_cell.angle_alpha   90.00
_cell.angle_beta   90.00
_cell.angle_gamma   90.00
#
_symmetry.space_group_name_H-M   'P 1'
#
loop_
_entity.id
_entity.type
_entity.pdbx_description
1 polymer ?
#
loop_
_entity_poly.entity_id
_entity_poly.type
_entity_poly.pdbx_seq_one_letter_code
_entity_poly.pdbx_strand_id
1 'polypeptide(L)' 'MTAAKIYAQGERRMWRFWTPLVVVLVAAVMVANYQPNGIAVLLLIITGIVAFFAVVDWANVEIKAHRMLRVEAELLPAGH' A
#
# COMPACT_ATOMS: atom_id res chain seq x y z
N MET A 1 -5.83 5.70 20.12
CA MET A 1 -5.31 6.13 18.80
C MET A 1 -6.49 6.05 17.85
N THR A 2 -6.96 7.16 17.28
CA THR A 2 -8.23 7.18 16.53
C THR A 2 -8.07 6.61 15.12
N ALA A 3 -9.14 6.03 14.56
CA ALA A 3 -9.14 5.45 13.21
C ALA A 3 -8.65 6.44 12.13
N ALA A 4 -9.01 7.72 12.26
CA ALA A 4 -8.53 8.79 11.38
C ALA A 4 -7.00 8.94 11.36
N LYS A 5 -6.32 8.74 12.50
CA LYS A 5 -4.84 8.77 12.55
C LYS A 5 -4.21 7.57 11.85
N ILE A 6 -4.87 6.40 11.89
CA ILE A 6 -4.40 5.18 11.21
C ILE A 6 -4.49 5.36 9.69
N TYR A 7 -5.61 5.89 9.19
CA TYR A 7 -5.75 6.22 7.77
C TYR A 7 -4.73 7.27 7.32
N ALA A 8 -4.59 8.38 8.05
CA ALA A 8 -3.63 9.43 7.69
C ALA A 8 -2.17 8.94 7.68
N GLN A 9 -1.80 8.02 8.58
CA GLN A 9 -0.47 7.41 8.59
C GLN A 9 -0.30 6.41 7.46
N GLY A 10 -1.32 5.60 7.17
CA GLY A 10 -1.32 4.66 6.05
C GLY A 10 -1.20 5.37 4.70
N GLU A 11 -2.00 6.42 4.49
CA GLU A 11 -1.96 7.25 3.29
C GLU A 11 -0.58 7.88 3.09
N ARG A 12 -0.01 8.49 4.13
CA ARG A 12 1.34 9.07 4.05
C ARG A 12 2.40 8.03 3.71
N ARG A 13 2.30 6.82 4.25
CA ARG A 13 3.23 5.72 3.97
C ARG A 13 3.08 5.25 2.52
N MET A 14 1.85 5.16 2.03
CA MET A 14 1.54 4.82 0.65
C MET A 14 2.15 5.83 -0.33
N TRP A 15 1.95 7.12 -0.08
CA TRP A 15 2.52 8.18 -0.90
C TRP A 15 4.05 8.32 -0.79
N ARG A 16 4.63 8.11 0.39
CA ARG A 16 6.08 8.30 0.60
C ARG A 16 6.93 7.10 0.19
N PHE A 17 6.41 5.89 0.29
CA PHE A 17 7.19 4.67 0.00
C PHE A 17 6.69 3.95 -1.24
N TRP A 18 5.40 3.60 -1.27
CA TRP A 18 4.87 2.77 -2.36
C TRP A 18 4.82 3.52 -3.69
N THR A 19 4.34 4.77 -3.72
CA THR A 19 4.29 5.57 -4.95
C THR A 19 5.65 5.74 -5.63
N PRO A 20 6.71 6.25 -4.97
CA PRO A 20 8.01 6.41 -5.62
C PRO A 20 8.62 5.07 -6.05
N LEU A 21 8.44 4.02 -5.24
CA LEU A 21 8.94 2.69 -5.60
C LEU A 21 8.28 2.15 -6.87
N VAL A 22 6.95 2.29 -7.00
CA VAL A 22 6.21 1.89 -8.20
C VAL A 22 6.61 2.73 -9.41
N VAL A 23 6.78 4.04 -9.25
CA VAL A 23 7.24 4.93 -10.33
C VAL A 23 8.62 4.50 -10.86
N VAL A 24 9.56 4.21 -9.96
CA VAL A 24 10.90 3.74 -10.34
C VAL A 24 10.83 2.40 -11.06
N LEU A 25 9.99 1.47 -10.59
CA LEU A 25 9.83 0.17 -11.24
C LEU A 25 9.20 0.27 -12.62
N VAL A 26 8.18 1.12 -12.80
CA VAL A 26 7.57 1.38 -14.11
C VAL A 26 8.59 1.99 -15.06
N ALA A 27 9.38 2.97 -14.61
CA ALA A 27 10.45 3.55 -15.41
C ALA A 27 11.51 2.49 -15.80
N ALA A 28 11.90 1.63 -14.86
CA ALA A 28 12.84 0.54 -15.12
C ALA A 28 12.29 -0.47 -16.15
N VAL A 29 11.02 -0.84 -16.04
CA VAL A 29 10.34 -1.72 -17.02
C VAL A 29 10.29 -1.06 -18.40
N MET A 30 9.99 0.24 -18.49
CA MET A 30 10.01 0.96 -19.76
C MET A 30 11.39 0.92 -20.40
N VAL A 31 12.45 1.23 -19.64
CA VAL A 31 13.84 1.19 -20.14
C VAL A 31 14.25 -0.22 -20.57
N ALA A 32 13.90 -1.24 -19.79
CA ALA A 32 14.25 -2.63 -20.08
C ALA A 32 13.54 -3.17 -21.33
N ASN A 33 12.33 -2.69 -21.66
CA ASN A 33 11.64 -3.09 -22.89
C ASN A 33 12.35 -2.60 -24.17
N TYR A 34 13.21 -1.57 -24.09
CA TYR A 34 14.02 -1.13 -25.23
C TYR A 34 15.28 -1.96 -25.45
N GLN A 35 15.63 -2.83 -24.49
CA GLN A 35 16.79 -3.70 -24.62
C GLN A 35 16.35 -5.15 -24.93
N PRO A 36 16.98 -5.82 -25.90
CA PRO A 36 16.68 -7.22 -26.22
C PRO A 36 17.36 -8.16 -25.21
N ASN A 37 17.06 -7.97 -23.92
CA ASN A 37 17.55 -8.81 -22.83
C ASN A 37 16.37 -9.26 -21.96
N GLY A 38 16.45 -10.48 -21.39
CA GLY A 38 15.39 -11.06 -20.54
C GLY A 38 15.12 -10.30 -19.23
N ILE A 39 15.78 -9.16 -19.02
CA ILE A 39 15.65 -8.28 -17.86
C ILE A 39 14.23 -7.72 -17.76
N ALA A 40 13.55 -7.46 -18.88
CA ALA A 40 12.17 -6.98 -18.87
C ALA A 40 11.22 -7.93 -18.14
N VAL A 41 11.36 -9.25 -18.36
CA VAL A 41 10.55 -10.27 -17.67
C VAL A 41 10.84 -10.29 -16.17
N LEU A 42 12.12 -10.22 -15.79
CA LEU A 42 12.52 -10.17 -14.37
C LEU A 42 11.94 -8.93 -13.68
N LEU A 43 11.99 -7.76 -14.33
CA LEU A 43 11.43 -6.53 -13.79
C LEU A 43 9.91 -6.56 -13.69
N LEU A 44 9.22 -7.22 -14.63
CA LEU A 44 7.77 -7.44 -14.52
C LEU A 44 7.42 -8.30 -13.30
N ILE A 45 8.19 -9.35 -13.04
CA ILE A 45 8.01 -10.20 -11.85
C ILE A 45 8.23 -9.37 -10.57
N ILE A 46 9.32 -8.61 -10.49
CA ILE A 46 9.62 -7.74 -9.34
C ILE A 46 8.51 -6.71 -9.15
N THR A 47 8.04 -6.09 -10.22
CA THR A 47 6.94 -5.11 -10.19
C THR A 47 5.66 -5.75 -9.66
N GLY A 48 5.32 -6.96 -10.11
CA GLY A 48 4.16 -7.70 -9.61
C GLY A 48 4.26 -8.02 -8.12
N ILE A 49 5.42 -8.46 -7.65
CA ILE A 49 5.67 -8.73 -6.22
C ILE A 49 5.52 -7.46 -5.39
N VAL A 50 6.12 -6.35 -5.84
CA VAL A 50 6.05 -5.07 -5.14
C VAL A 50 4.62 -4.54 -5.08
N ALA A 51 3.87 -4.62 -6.19
CA ALA A 51 2.47 -4.24 -6.23
C ALA A 51 1.63 -5.09 -5.27
N PHE A 52 1.87 -6.40 -5.21
CA PHE A 52 1.19 -7.28 -4.25
C PHE A 52 1.45 -6.87 -2.80
N PHE A 53 2.70 -6.59 -2.43
CA PHE A 53 3.00 -6.13 -1.07
C PHE A 53 2.39 -4.76 -0.76
N ALA A 54 2.34 -3.84 -1.73
CA ALA A 54 1.67 -2.55 -1.56
C ALA A 54 0.18 -2.72 -1.22
N VAL A 55 -0.50 -3.64 -1.91
CA VAL A 55 -1.92 -3.96 -1.66
C VAL A 55 -2.10 -4.63 -0.30
N VAL A 56 -1.23 -5.57 0.08
CA VAL A 56 -1.28 -6.22 1.40
C VAL A 56 -1.04 -5.21 2.52
N ASP A 57 -0.09 -4.28 2.36
CA ASP A 57 0.16 -3.23 3.34
C ASP A 57 -1.06 -2.30 3.50
N TRP A 58 -1.70 -1.93 2.38
CA TRP A 58 -2.94 -1.15 2.40
C TRP A 58 -4.09 -1.91 3.10
N ALA A 59 -4.32 -3.17 2.75
CA ALA A 59 -5.35 -3.99 3.38
C ALA A 59 -5.13 -4.14 4.91
N ASN A 60 -3.88 -4.25 5.35
CA ASN A 60 -3.55 -4.30 6.77
C ASN A 60 -3.88 -2.97 7.49
N VAL A 61 -3.68 -1.82 6.83
CA VAL A 61 -4.10 -0.52 7.37
C VAL A 61 -5.62 -0.45 7.48
N GLU A 62 -6.34 -0.87 6.44
CA GLU A 62 -7.81 -0.88 6.40
C GLU A 62 -8.39 -1.72 7.55
N ILE A 63 -7.90 -2.94 7.72
CA ILE A 63 -8.33 -3.86 8.80
C ILE A 63 -8.05 -3.25 10.17
N LYS A 64 -6.88 -2.62 10.37
CA LYS A 64 -6.53 -1.96 11.64
C LYS A 64 -7.46 -0.78 11.93
N ALA A 65 -7.78 0.02 10.92
CA ALA A 65 -8.66 1.16 11.07
C ALA A 65 -10.10 0.73 11.41
N HIS A 66 -10.63 -0.27 10.70
CA HIS A 66 -11.94 -0.86 11.01
C HIS A 66 -12.00 -1.51 12.40
N ARG A 67 -10.91 -2.14 12.85
CA ARG A 67 -10.85 -2.69 14.21
C ARG A 67 -10.96 -1.59 15.27
N MET A 68 -10.29 -0.45 15.07
CA MET A 68 -10.42 0.68 15.99
C MET A 68 -11.80 1.33 15.95
N LEU A 69 -12.44 1.43 14.77
CA LEU A 69 -13.81 1.94 14.68
C LEU A 69 -14.81 1.08 15.45
N ARG A 70 -14.65 -0.26 15.41
CA ARG A 70 -15.49 -1.17 16.20
C ARG A 70 -15.28 -0.98 17.70
N VAL A 71 -14.03 -0.86 18.15
CA VAL A 71 -13.70 -0.61 19.56
C VAL A 71 -14.24 0.76 20.02
N GLU A 72 -14.12 1.80 19.19
CA GLU A 72 -14.68 3.13 19.48
C GLU A 72 -16.21 3.11 19.55
N ALA A 73 -16.88 2.31 18.71
CA ALA A 73 -18.33 2.13 18.73
C ALA A 73 -18.81 1.34 19.97
N GLU A 74 -18.05 0.35 20.44
CA GLU A 74 -18.36 -0.43 21.65
C GLU A 74 -18.09 0.36 22.95
N LEU A 75 -17.16 1.32 22.93
CA LEU A 75 -16.83 2.19 24.07
C LEU A 75 -17.76 3.40 24.21
N LEU A 76 -18.55 3.74 23.19
CA LEU A 76 -19.64 4.70 23.32
C LEU A 76 -20.79 4.00 24.05
N PRO A 77 -21.14 4.41 25.29
CA PRO A 77 -22.23 3.79 26.00
C PRO A 77 -23.51 3.94 25.18
N ALA A 78 -24.26 2.85 25.06
CA ALA A 78 -25.63 2.85 24.56
C ALA A 78 -26.43 3.87 25.38
N GLY A 79 -26.52 5.09 24.87
CA GLY A 79 -26.89 6.26 25.65
C GLY A 79 -27.52 7.31 24.77
N HIS A 80 -28.57 6.91 24.04
CA HIS A 80 -29.74 7.72 23.72
C HIS A 80 -30.95 6.80 23.60
#